data_AF-A0A7N0TNA7-F1
#
_entry.id   AF-A0A7N0TNA7-F1
#
_cell.length_a   1.000
_cell.length_b   1.000
_cell.length_c   1.000
_cell.angle_alpha   90.00
_cell.angle_beta   90.00
_cell.angle_gamma   90.00
#
_symmetry.space_group_name_H-M   'P 1'
#
loop_
_entity.id
_entity.type
_entity.pdbx_description
1 polymer ?
#
loop_
_entity_poly.entity_id
_entity_poly.type
_entity_poly.pdbx_seq_one_letter_code
_entity_poly.pdbx_strand_id
1 'polypeptide(L)'
;MLRNVSGFYTYAIYERLEGWSDLNLDQTRIVFRLNEKKFVYMALSDERQRIMPTARDRETGKPLAYKEAVLLTDPSNPDLREEVDDKYQYSADDKNAWVHGWISFNPGVGFWMITPSHEYETGGPMKQDLTSHVGPITLAMFMSNHYAGKDIQTQFRNGEPWKKVFGPVFMYLNSVEKNPVNYKSQYSVSHLHTFLICHEDKQTSDPKKPTN
;
A
#
# COMPACT_ATOMS: atom_id res chain seq x y z
N MET A 1 6.48 -2.33 -18.77
CA MET A 1 5.41 -3.28 -18.43
C MET A 1 5.73 -4.63 -19.03
N LEU A 2 5.56 -5.71 -18.27
CA LEU A 2 5.81 -7.07 -18.77
C LEU A 2 4.62 -7.55 -19.60
N ARG A 3 4.90 -8.23 -20.71
CA ARG A 3 3.84 -8.81 -21.56
C ARG A 3 3.08 -9.87 -20.76
N ASN A 4 1.75 -9.87 -20.90
CA ASN A 4 0.84 -10.83 -20.24
C ASN A 4 0.85 -10.80 -18.70
N VAL A 5 1.25 -9.67 -18.10
CA VAL A 5 1.16 -9.44 -16.66
C VAL A 5 0.13 -8.34 -16.41
N SER A 6 -0.87 -8.62 -15.59
CA SER A 6 -1.95 -7.67 -15.25
C SER A 6 -1.51 -6.66 -14.19
N GLY A 7 -0.39 -5.99 -14.44
CA GLY A 7 0.21 -5.09 -13.46
C GLY A 7 1.53 -4.49 -13.94
N PHE A 8 2.12 -3.64 -13.10
CA PHE A 8 3.41 -3.03 -13.39
C PHE A 8 4.22 -2.79 -12.12
N TYR A 9 5.54 -2.93 -12.26
CA TYR A 9 6.49 -2.53 -11.24
C TYR A 9 6.75 -1.03 -11.30
N THR A 10 7.02 -0.44 -10.15
CA THR A 10 7.49 0.92 -10.03
C THR A 10 8.49 1.02 -8.89
N TYR A 11 9.34 2.03 -8.96
CA TYR A 11 10.36 2.34 -7.96
C TYR A 11 10.65 3.84 -8.05
N ALA A 12 11.33 4.38 -7.05
CA ALA A 12 11.78 5.76 -7.04
C ALA A 12 13.30 5.80 -6.85
N ILE A 13 13.99 6.61 -7.65
CA ILE A 13 15.39 6.96 -7.42
C ILE A 13 15.41 8.42 -7.00
N TYR A 14 15.86 8.67 -5.77
CA TYR A 14 16.09 10.02 -5.29
C TYR A 14 17.57 10.31 -5.31
N GLU A 15 17.91 11.51 -5.75
CA GLU A 15 19.29 11.99 -5.87
C GLU A 15 19.36 13.44 -5.42
N ARG A 16 20.35 13.70 -4.56
CA ARG A 16 20.74 15.01 -4.07
C ARG A 16 22.21 15.20 -4.44
N LEU A 17 22.53 16.28 -5.13
CA LEU A 17 23.90 16.56 -5.56
C LEU A 17 24.69 17.32 -4.48
N GLU A 18 26.01 17.31 -4.62
CA GLU A 18 26.91 18.04 -3.73
C GLU A 18 26.59 19.54 -3.71
N GLY A 19 26.67 20.15 -2.53
CA GLY A 19 26.44 21.59 -2.34
C GLY A 19 24.97 22.03 -2.31
N TRP A 20 24.00 21.11 -2.45
CA TRP A 20 22.58 21.44 -2.29
C TRP A 20 22.27 21.95 -0.88
N SER A 21 21.14 22.63 -0.70
CA SER A 21 20.70 23.14 0.61
C SER A 21 20.30 22.01 1.56
N ASP A 22 20.32 22.32 2.85
CA ASP A 22 19.79 21.41 3.88
C ASP A 22 18.34 21.02 3.56
N LEU A 23 18.02 19.75 3.76
CA LEU A 23 16.72 19.19 3.48
C LEU A 23 16.36 18.15 4.53
N ASN A 24 15.10 18.17 4.92
CA ASN A 24 14.48 17.16 5.74
C ASN A 24 13.49 16.38 4.88
N LEU A 25 13.77 15.11 4.65
CA LEU A 25 12.78 14.24 4.04
C LEU A 25 11.90 13.74 5.19
N ASP A 26 10.68 14.26 5.32
CA ASP A 26 9.74 13.84 6.39
C ASP A 26 9.03 12.53 6.04
N GLN A 27 8.60 12.40 4.78
CA GLN A 27 7.88 11.24 4.27
C GLN A 27 8.14 11.07 2.78
N THR A 28 8.25 9.83 2.32
CA THR A 28 8.21 9.48 0.90
C THR A 28 7.43 8.18 0.70
N ARG A 29 6.69 8.12 -0.41
CA ARG A 29 5.73 7.05 -0.71
C ARG A 29 5.25 7.13 -2.14
N ILE A 30 4.68 6.03 -2.61
CA ILE A 30 3.84 5.99 -3.80
C ILE A 30 2.37 5.97 -3.36
N VAL A 31 1.52 6.71 -4.06
CA VAL A 31 0.10 6.82 -3.73
C VAL A 31 -0.74 6.62 -4.98
N PHE A 32 -1.73 5.75 -4.89
CA PHE A 32 -2.77 5.59 -5.88
C PHE A 32 -4.10 6.03 -5.28
N ARG A 33 -4.76 6.99 -5.93
CA ARG A 33 -6.16 7.33 -5.67
C ARG A 33 -7.01 6.65 -6.72
N LEU A 34 -7.82 5.69 -6.30
CA LEU A 34 -8.67 4.92 -7.19
C LEU A 34 -10.02 5.62 -7.39
N ASN A 35 -10.85 5.06 -8.27
CA ASN A 35 -12.18 5.62 -8.54
C ASN A 35 -13.11 5.38 -7.34
N GLU A 36 -13.50 6.47 -6.67
CA GLU A 36 -14.34 6.47 -5.46
C GLU A 36 -15.70 5.81 -5.63
N LYS A 37 -16.27 5.81 -6.84
CA LYS A 37 -17.57 5.18 -7.10
C LYS A 37 -17.47 3.67 -7.33
N LYS A 38 -16.27 3.16 -7.61
CA LYS A 38 -16.05 1.75 -7.94
C LYS A 38 -15.47 0.99 -6.76
N PHE A 39 -14.38 1.51 -6.19
CA PHE A 39 -13.62 0.83 -5.14
C PHE A 39 -14.15 1.24 -3.77
N VAL A 40 -14.89 0.33 -3.13
CA VAL A 40 -15.62 0.60 -1.88
C VAL A 40 -15.21 -0.32 -0.74
N TYR A 41 -14.54 -1.42 -1.06
CA TYR A 41 -14.09 -2.40 -0.09
C TYR A 41 -12.57 -2.43 -0.04
N MET A 42 -12.01 -2.37 1.15
CA MET A 42 -10.58 -2.30 1.39
C MET A 42 -10.15 -3.58 2.12
N ALA A 43 -8.98 -4.12 1.75
CA ALA A 43 -8.39 -5.28 2.39
C ALA A 43 -6.90 -5.04 2.69
N LEU A 44 -6.52 -5.15 3.97
CA LEU A 44 -5.14 -5.06 4.45
C LEU A 44 -4.57 -6.42 4.84
N SER A 45 -5.40 -7.27 5.42
CA SER A 45 -5.10 -8.65 5.77
C SER A 45 -6.40 -9.45 5.77
N ASP A 46 -6.31 -10.76 5.98
CA ASP A 46 -7.47 -11.65 6.06
C ASP A 46 -8.44 -11.23 7.17
N GLU A 47 -7.94 -10.67 8.28
CA GLU A 47 -8.72 -10.21 9.43
C GLU A 47 -9.07 -8.72 9.37
N ARG A 48 -8.39 -7.93 8.52
CA ARG A 48 -8.53 -6.48 8.43
C ARG A 48 -8.97 -6.06 7.04
N GLN A 49 -10.27 -6.24 6.81
CA GLN A 49 -10.92 -5.91 5.55
C GLN A 49 -12.36 -5.48 5.81
N ARG A 50 -12.85 -4.47 5.07
CA ARG A 50 -14.17 -3.88 5.31
C ARG A 50 -14.66 -3.05 4.13
N ILE A 51 -15.97 -2.81 4.12
CA ILE A 51 -16.53 -1.66 3.39
C ILE A 51 -16.03 -0.39 4.09
N MET A 52 -15.52 0.54 3.30
CA MET A 52 -14.99 1.81 3.79
C MET A 52 -16.04 2.91 3.67
N PRO A 53 -16.07 3.88 4.59
CA PRO A 53 -16.84 5.10 4.38
C PRO A 53 -16.28 5.87 3.19
N THR A 54 -17.10 6.71 2.58
CA THR A 54 -16.66 7.61 1.52
C THR A 54 -15.96 8.85 2.11
N ALA A 55 -15.21 9.57 1.27
CA ALA A 55 -14.63 10.85 1.68
C ALA A 55 -15.71 11.84 2.14
N ARG A 56 -16.86 11.86 1.45
CA ARG A 56 -18.01 12.68 1.84
C ARG A 56 -18.56 12.30 3.20
N ASP A 57 -18.67 11.01 3.51
CA ASP A 57 -19.16 10.53 4.82
C ASP A 57 -18.28 11.05 5.95
N ARG A 58 -16.96 11.10 5.74
CA ARG A 58 -16.02 11.73 6.68
C ARG A 58 -16.18 13.25 6.75
N GLU A 59 -16.33 13.93 5.61
CA GLU A 59 -16.50 15.39 5.56
C GLU A 59 -17.76 15.87 6.31
N THR A 60 -18.85 15.11 6.23
CA THR A 60 -20.11 15.40 6.91
C THR A 60 -20.20 14.79 8.31
N GLY A 61 -19.21 13.98 8.69
CA GLY A 61 -19.11 13.39 10.02
C GLY A 61 -18.73 14.41 11.08
N LYS A 62 -18.72 13.97 12.34
CA LYS A 62 -18.30 14.80 13.48
C LYS A 62 -16.81 14.56 13.78
N PRO A 63 -15.92 15.54 13.55
CA PRO A 63 -14.53 15.43 13.98
C PRO A 63 -14.43 15.18 15.49
N LEU A 64 -13.51 14.31 15.90
CA LEU A 64 -13.22 14.03 17.30
C LEU A 64 -12.00 14.83 17.78
N ALA A 65 -11.47 14.50 18.96
CA ALA A 65 -10.35 15.22 19.56
C ALA A 65 -9.09 15.20 18.68
N TYR A 66 -8.84 14.10 17.98
CA TYR A 66 -7.77 13.99 16.98
C TYR A 66 -8.33 14.25 15.59
N LYS A 67 -7.65 15.09 14.80
CA LYS A 67 -8.10 15.47 13.45
C LYS A 67 -8.18 14.28 12.48
N GLU A 68 -7.46 13.20 12.78
CA GLU A 68 -7.47 11.96 12.00
C GLU A 68 -8.71 11.10 12.24
N ALA A 69 -9.45 11.32 13.33
CA ALA A 69 -10.60 10.53 13.77
C ALA A 69 -11.93 11.28 13.57
N VAL A 70 -12.88 10.63 12.92
CA VAL A 70 -14.21 11.18 12.62
C VAL A 70 -15.29 10.18 13.02
N LEU A 71 -16.29 10.64 13.78
CA LEU A 71 -17.50 9.87 14.05
C LEU A 71 -18.47 10.00 12.88
N LEU A 72 -18.88 8.88 12.30
CA LEU A 72 -19.80 8.81 11.18
C LEU A 72 -21.25 8.93 11.68
N THR A 73 -21.82 10.13 11.61
CA THR A 73 -23.17 10.41 12.15
C THR A 73 -24.30 10.11 11.17
N ASP A 74 -24.04 10.29 9.87
CA ASP A 74 -25.03 10.04 8.80
C ASP A 74 -24.34 9.57 7.51
N PRO A 75 -23.67 8.40 7.53
CA PRO A 75 -22.95 7.89 6.36
C PRO A 75 -23.89 7.37 5.28
N SER A 76 -23.42 7.42 4.03
CA SER A 76 -24.09 6.85 2.85
C SER A 76 -24.38 5.35 2.97
N ASN A 77 -23.56 4.61 3.72
CA ASN A 77 -23.85 3.24 4.15
C ASN A 77 -24.32 3.25 5.62
N PRO A 78 -25.61 2.98 5.91
CA PRO A 78 -26.15 3.00 7.27
C PRO A 78 -25.47 2.07 8.26
N ASP A 79 -24.85 0.97 7.78
CA ASP A 79 -24.14 0.02 8.65
C ASP A 79 -22.90 0.63 9.30
N LEU A 80 -22.39 1.74 8.75
CA LEU A 80 -21.22 2.47 9.28
C LEU A 80 -21.61 3.55 10.30
N ARG A 81 -22.91 3.72 10.57
CA ARG A 81 -23.40 4.79 11.47
C ARG A 81 -22.87 4.54 12.88
N GLU A 82 -22.49 5.61 13.56
CA GLU A 82 -21.89 5.61 14.91
C GLU A 82 -20.49 4.99 15.00
N GLU A 83 -19.91 4.54 13.89
CA GLU A 83 -18.51 4.13 13.86
C GLU A 83 -17.56 5.34 13.86
N VAL A 84 -16.38 5.13 14.43
CA VAL A 84 -15.25 6.07 14.32
C VAL A 84 -14.29 5.56 13.26
N ASP A 85 -14.13 6.36 12.22
CA ASP A 85 -13.12 6.15 11.18
C ASP A 85 -11.87 6.98 11.51
N ASP A 86 -10.74 6.30 11.70
CA ASP A 86 -9.45 6.90 12.00
C ASP A 86 -8.42 6.50 10.95
N LYS A 87 -7.68 7.49 10.44
CA LYS A 87 -6.59 7.31 9.48
C LYS A 87 -5.63 6.17 9.87
N TYR A 88 -5.31 6.05 11.17
CA TYR A 88 -4.33 5.10 11.69
C TYR A 88 -4.89 3.69 11.92
N GLN A 89 -6.22 3.48 11.84
CA GLN A 89 -6.82 2.14 11.79
C GLN A 89 -6.35 1.32 10.58
N TYR A 90 -5.70 1.96 9.61
CA TYR A 90 -5.23 1.37 8.37
C TYR A 90 -3.69 1.33 8.26
N SER A 91 -2.96 1.48 9.36
CA SER A 91 -1.52 1.16 9.38
C SER A 91 -1.27 -0.33 9.60
N ALA A 92 -0.11 -0.80 9.19
CA ALA A 92 0.40 -2.13 9.51
C ALA A 92 1.86 -2.01 9.92
N ASP A 93 2.37 -2.99 10.67
CA ASP A 93 3.82 -3.18 10.78
C ASP A 93 4.37 -3.46 9.37
N ASP A 94 5.51 -2.89 9.03
CA ASP A 94 6.14 -3.02 7.71
C ASP A 94 6.28 -4.49 7.32
N LYS A 95 6.74 -5.36 8.25
CA LYS A 95 6.86 -6.82 8.04
C LYS A 95 5.56 -7.54 7.65
N ASN A 96 4.40 -6.89 7.80
CA ASN A 96 3.09 -7.45 7.49
C ASN A 96 2.46 -6.81 6.24
N ALA A 97 3.03 -5.71 5.72
CA ALA A 97 2.48 -4.93 4.61
C ALA A 97 2.86 -5.48 3.22
N TRP A 98 2.76 -6.81 3.04
CA TRP A 98 3.13 -7.50 1.80
C TRP A 98 2.15 -7.25 0.66
N VAL A 99 0.86 -7.36 0.95
CA VAL A 99 -0.23 -7.21 -0.03
C VAL A 99 -1.42 -6.52 0.62
N HIS A 100 -1.86 -5.41 0.03
CA HIS A 100 -3.07 -4.71 0.44
C HIS A 100 -3.71 -4.00 -0.74
N GLY A 101 -4.99 -3.67 -0.64
CA GLY A 101 -5.67 -3.13 -1.79
C GLY A 101 -7.14 -2.82 -1.60
N TRP A 102 -7.80 -2.64 -2.75
CA TRP A 102 -9.19 -2.27 -2.86
C TRP A 102 -9.92 -3.14 -3.87
N ILE A 103 -11.20 -3.38 -3.59
CA ILE A 103 -12.09 -4.17 -4.41
C ILE A 103 -13.27 -3.30 -4.87
N SER A 104 -13.52 -3.38 -6.17
CA SER A 104 -14.75 -2.94 -6.82
C SER A 104 -15.63 -4.16 -7.04
N PHE A 105 -16.90 -4.07 -6.63
CA PHE A 105 -17.87 -5.15 -6.85
C PHE A 105 -18.54 -5.08 -8.23
N ASN A 106 -18.56 -3.89 -8.86
CA ASN A 106 -19.16 -3.70 -10.18
C ASN A 106 -18.38 -2.65 -11.00
N PRO A 107 -17.53 -3.07 -11.95
CA PRO A 107 -17.19 -4.46 -12.26
C PRO A 107 -16.39 -5.12 -11.12
N GLY A 108 -16.43 -6.45 -11.04
CA GLY A 108 -15.64 -7.23 -10.08
C GLY A 108 -14.15 -7.11 -10.38
N VAL A 109 -13.46 -6.16 -9.73
CA VAL A 109 -12.05 -5.83 -10.00
C VAL A 109 -11.33 -5.60 -8.67
N GLY A 110 -10.16 -6.19 -8.51
CA GLY A 110 -9.22 -5.91 -7.43
C GLY A 110 -8.07 -5.03 -7.91
N PHE A 111 -7.63 -4.11 -7.06
CA PHE A 111 -6.40 -3.35 -7.19
C PHE A 111 -5.52 -3.63 -5.97
N TRP A 112 -4.31 -4.13 -6.18
CA TRP A 112 -3.43 -4.58 -5.11
C TRP A 112 -2.06 -3.91 -5.21
N MET A 113 -1.58 -3.39 -4.10
CA MET A 113 -0.18 -3.05 -3.89
C MET A 113 0.54 -4.28 -3.36
N ILE A 114 1.67 -4.63 -3.97
CA ILE A 114 2.51 -5.74 -3.56
C ILE A 114 3.91 -5.18 -3.26
N THR A 115 4.37 -5.41 -2.04
CA THR A 115 5.69 -5.03 -1.52
C THR A 115 6.55 -6.29 -1.43
N PRO A 116 7.39 -6.59 -2.42
CA PRO A 116 8.18 -7.83 -2.44
C PRO A 116 9.42 -7.79 -1.54
N SER A 117 9.82 -6.62 -1.04
CA SER A 117 10.98 -6.40 -0.18
C SER A 117 10.75 -5.17 0.70
N HIS A 118 11.28 -5.20 1.93
CA HIS A 118 11.24 -4.08 2.88
C HIS A 118 12.63 -3.44 3.09
N GLU A 119 13.64 -3.84 2.31
CA GLU A 119 15.05 -3.40 2.51
C GLU A 119 15.27 -1.90 2.32
N TYR A 120 14.36 -1.24 1.59
CA TYR A 120 14.42 0.18 1.31
C TYR A 120 13.68 1.03 2.35
N GLU A 121 12.90 0.40 3.24
CA GLU A 121 12.12 1.06 4.28
C GLU A 121 12.98 1.41 5.51
N THR A 122 12.46 2.30 6.35
CA THR A 122 13.18 2.84 7.51
C THR A 122 12.49 2.44 8.80
N GLY A 123 13.24 2.12 9.86
CA GLY A 123 12.70 1.85 11.19
C GLY A 123 12.55 0.37 11.55
N GLY A 124 12.84 -0.53 10.61
CA GLY A 124 12.87 -1.98 10.85
C GLY A 124 11.48 -2.64 10.84
N PRO A 125 11.41 -3.97 11.03
CA PRO A 125 10.21 -4.76 10.71
C PRO A 125 8.97 -4.43 11.55
N MET A 126 9.14 -3.86 12.75
CA MET A 126 8.05 -3.47 13.64
C MET A 126 7.62 -2.01 13.47
N LYS A 127 8.30 -1.26 12.58
CA LYS A 127 7.87 0.09 12.25
C LYS A 127 6.48 0.01 11.63
N GLN A 128 5.59 0.89 12.08
CA GLN A 128 4.25 0.97 11.54
C GLN A 128 4.14 2.08 10.51
N ASP A 129 3.45 1.78 9.42
CA ASP A 129 3.18 2.76 8.39
C ASP A 129 1.83 2.54 7.70
N LEU A 130 1.38 3.55 6.97
CA LEU A 130 0.05 3.61 6.39
C LEU A 130 -0.04 2.74 5.13
N THR A 131 -1.12 1.97 4.99
CA THR A 131 -1.33 1.11 3.82
C THR A 131 -2.46 1.62 2.92
N SER A 132 -3.60 2.00 3.51
CA SER A 132 -4.77 2.51 2.79
C SER A 132 -5.47 3.66 3.53
N HIS A 133 -6.28 4.44 2.82
CA HIS A 133 -7.16 5.47 3.41
C HIS A 133 -8.52 5.57 2.70
N VAL A 134 -9.49 6.13 3.41
CA VAL A 134 -10.74 6.63 2.81
C VAL A 134 -10.46 7.53 1.60
N GLY A 135 -11.30 7.43 0.57
CA GLY A 135 -11.08 8.08 -0.74
C GLY A 135 -10.41 7.15 -1.75
N PRO A 136 -10.83 5.87 -1.76
CA PRO A 136 -10.00 4.68 -2.01
C PRO A 136 -8.55 4.95 -2.38
N ILE A 137 -7.74 5.17 -1.35
CA ILE A 137 -6.31 5.43 -1.47
C ILE A 137 -5.53 4.19 -1.06
N THR A 138 -4.56 3.80 -1.87
CA THR A 138 -3.54 2.79 -1.56
C THR A 138 -2.17 3.46 -1.55
N LEU A 139 -1.36 3.14 -0.54
CA LEU A 139 -0.04 3.71 -0.33
C LEU A 139 1.01 2.59 -0.27
N ALA A 140 2.19 2.86 -0.80
CA ALA A 140 3.42 2.14 -0.46
C ALA A 140 4.36 3.14 0.21
N MET A 141 4.51 3.02 1.53
CA MET A 141 5.37 3.89 2.32
C MET A 141 6.83 3.46 2.13
N PHE A 142 7.71 4.43 1.91
CA PHE A 142 9.15 4.17 1.83
C PHE A 142 9.88 4.70 3.06
N MET A 143 9.40 5.82 3.60
CA MET A 143 9.89 6.39 4.84
C MET A 143 8.82 7.31 5.40
N SER A 144 8.69 7.35 6.72
CA SER A 144 7.87 8.33 7.41
C SER A 144 8.30 8.50 8.86
N ASN A 145 7.94 9.64 9.45
CA ASN A 145 8.03 9.86 10.90
C ASN A 145 6.90 9.20 11.70
N HIS A 146 5.97 8.46 11.09
CA HIS A 146 4.83 7.87 11.82
C HIS A 146 5.34 6.91 12.91
N TYR A 147 4.85 7.02 14.13
CA TYR A 147 5.17 6.15 15.28
C TYR A 147 6.63 6.15 15.79
N ALA A 148 7.57 6.77 15.09
CA ALA A 148 8.98 6.82 15.51
C ALA A 148 9.54 8.26 15.62
N GLY A 149 8.76 9.27 15.22
CA GLY A 149 9.15 10.67 15.35
C GLY A 149 10.30 11.06 14.41
N LYS A 150 11.00 12.14 14.77
CA LYS A 150 12.06 12.73 13.93
C LYS A 150 13.41 12.01 14.04
N ASP A 151 13.55 11.06 14.97
CA ASP A 151 14.82 10.37 15.20
C ASP A 151 15.19 9.44 14.04
N ILE A 152 14.18 8.94 13.31
CA ILE A 152 14.37 8.13 12.10
C ILE A 152 14.30 8.96 10.80
N GLN A 153 14.20 10.28 10.93
CA GLN A 153 14.10 11.17 9.78
C GLN A 153 15.40 11.20 9.00
N THR A 154 15.32 11.10 7.67
CA THR A 154 16.47 11.35 6.82
C THR A 154 16.72 12.86 6.72
N GLN A 155 17.84 13.30 7.31
CA GLN A 155 18.25 14.70 7.38
C GLN A 155 19.55 14.90 6.60
N PHE A 156 19.50 15.71 5.54
CA PHE A 156 20.67 16.07 4.75
C PHE A 156 21.21 17.42 5.21
N ARG A 157 22.52 17.47 5.49
CA ARG A 157 23.19 18.67 5.99
C ARG A 157 24.48 18.94 5.23
N ASN A 158 24.96 20.18 5.30
CA ASN A 158 26.29 20.58 4.86
C ASN A 158 26.62 20.24 3.40
N GLY A 159 25.59 20.18 2.54
CA GLY A 159 25.81 19.90 1.13
C GLY A 159 26.13 18.43 0.79
N GLU A 160 25.93 17.44 1.67
CA GLU A 160 26.30 16.04 1.38
C GLU A 160 25.55 15.45 0.15
N PRO A 161 26.25 14.87 -0.84
CA PRO A 161 25.57 14.16 -1.90
C PRO A 161 24.91 12.88 -1.36
N TRP A 162 23.74 12.54 -1.88
CA TRP A 162 23.01 11.34 -1.48
C TRP A 162 22.21 10.76 -2.63
N LYS A 163 22.15 9.44 -2.70
CA LYS A 163 21.35 8.72 -3.68
C LYS A 163 20.79 7.45 -3.08
N LYS A 164 19.50 7.21 -3.27
CA LYS A 164 18.84 5.97 -2.81
C LYS A 164 17.78 5.53 -3.79
N VAL A 165 17.63 4.22 -3.90
CA VAL A 165 16.55 3.55 -4.62
C VAL A 165 15.53 3.06 -3.60
N PHE A 166 14.25 3.31 -3.89
CA PHE A 166 13.11 2.79 -3.13
C PHE A 166 12.24 1.92 -4.01
N GLY A 167 11.80 0.77 -3.50
CA GLY A 167 11.14 -0.26 -4.29
C GLY A 167 12.11 -1.36 -4.76
N PRO A 168 11.67 -2.21 -5.71
CA PRO A 168 10.43 -2.08 -6.46
C PRO A 168 9.19 -2.46 -5.63
N VAL A 169 8.07 -1.81 -5.93
CA VAL A 169 6.72 -2.29 -5.58
C VAL A 169 5.98 -2.66 -6.85
N PHE A 170 4.98 -3.53 -6.73
CA PHE A 170 4.22 -4.03 -7.87
C PHE A 170 2.73 -3.75 -7.68
N MET A 171 2.11 -3.09 -8.66
CA MET A 171 0.66 -2.90 -8.67
C MET A 171 0.03 -3.96 -9.54
N TYR A 172 -0.86 -4.74 -8.96
CA TYR A 172 -1.56 -5.83 -9.62
C TYR A 172 -3.05 -5.55 -9.72
N LEU A 173 -3.63 -5.86 -10.87
CA LEU A 173 -5.06 -5.80 -11.11
C LEU A 173 -5.58 -7.17 -11.54
N ASN A 174 -6.66 -7.61 -10.92
CA ASN A 174 -7.40 -8.78 -11.36
C ASN A 174 -8.88 -8.44 -11.54
N SER A 175 -9.57 -9.25 -12.35
CA SER A 175 -11.01 -9.15 -12.53
C SER A 175 -11.65 -10.52 -12.36
N VAL A 176 -12.86 -10.55 -11.84
CA VAL A 176 -13.74 -11.72 -11.85
C VAL A 176 -14.88 -11.47 -12.81
N GLU A 177 -15.22 -12.49 -13.62
CA GLU A 177 -16.40 -12.44 -14.46
C GLU A 177 -17.66 -12.43 -13.59
N LYS A 178 -18.72 -11.74 -14.06
CA LYS A 178 -20.03 -11.80 -13.41
C LYS A 178 -20.58 -13.22 -13.55
N ASN A 179 -20.41 -14.05 -12.53
CA ASN A 179 -21.22 -15.25 -12.39
C ASN A 179 -22.64 -14.83 -11.92
N PRO A 180 -23.73 -15.26 -12.58
CA PRO A 180 -25.09 -14.86 -12.24
C PRO A 180 -25.65 -15.49 -10.93
N VAL A 181 -24.80 -15.76 -9.94
CA VAL A 181 -25.21 -16.44 -8.70
C VAL A 181 -25.39 -15.42 -7.57
N ASN A 182 -26.55 -15.53 -6.91
CA ASN A 182 -27.11 -14.66 -5.86
C ASN A 182 -26.08 -14.15 -4.82
N TYR A 183 -25.92 -12.83 -4.75
CA TYR A 183 -24.95 -12.08 -3.91
C TYR A 183 -25.09 -12.23 -2.38
N LYS A 184 -25.98 -13.08 -1.87
CA LYS A 184 -26.30 -13.14 -0.43
C LYS A 184 -25.51 -14.15 0.42
N SER A 185 -24.52 -14.89 -0.11
CA SER A 185 -23.91 -15.97 0.69
C SER A 185 -22.41 -16.24 0.54
N GLN A 186 -21.62 -15.41 -0.15
CA GLN A 186 -20.18 -15.68 -0.31
C GLN A 186 -19.33 -14.44 -0.09
N TYR A 187 -19.22 -14.00 1.16
CA TYR A 187 -18.09 -13.19 1.59
C TYR A 187 -17.26 -13.98 2.61
N SER A 188 -16.83 -15.17 2.18
CA SER A 188 -15.62 -15.79 2.70
C SER A 188 -14.57 -15.61 1.61
N VAL A 189 -13.60 -14.72 1.84
CA VAL A 189 -12.36 -14.72 1.07
C VAL A 189 -11.64 -16.01 1.44
N SER A 190 -11.98 -17.09 0.75
CA SER A 190 -11.28 -18.36 0.88
C SER A 190 -10.10 -18.31 -0.07
N HIS A 191 -8.92 -18.08 0.52
CA HIS A 191 -7.60 -18.26 -0.08
C HIS A 191 -7.26 -17.32 -1.25
N LEU A 192 -6.67 -16.17 -0.94
CA LEU A 192 -5.72 -15.54 -1.86
C LEU A 192 -4.55 -16.54 -2.01
N HIS A 193 -4.54 -17.32 -3.10
CA HIS A 193 -3.32 -18.02 -3.51
C HIS A 193 -2.33 -16.96 -3.99
N THR A 194 -1.53 -16.43 -3.06
CA THR A 194 -0.33 -15.67 -3.38
C THR A 194 0.63 -16.60 -4.10
N PHE A 195 0.67 -16.54 -5.43
CA PHE A 195 1.78 -17.08 -6.20
C PHE A 195 3.00 -16.20 -5.91
N LEU A 196 3.79 -16.59 -4.92
CA LEU A 196 5.13 -16.06 -4.72
C LEU A 196 5.96 -16.52 -5.93
N ILE A 197 6.14 -15.66 -6.92
CA ILE A 197 7.12 -15.91 -8.00
C ILE A 197 8.50 -15.64 -7.40
N CYS A 198 9.09 -16.64 -6.76
CA CYS A 198 10.53 -16.66 -6.52
C CYS A 198 11.21 -16.95 -7.86
N HIS A 199 11.93 -15.96 -8.40
CA HIS A 199 12.95 -16.23 -9.41
C HIS A 199 14.16 -16.82 -8.67
N GLU A 200 14.38 -18.14 -8.80
CA GLU A 200 15.70 -18.72 -8.56
C GLU A 200 16.59 -18.36 -9.76
N ASP A 201 17.57 -17.49 -9.53
CA ASP A 201 18.70 -17.35 -10.43
C ASP A 201 19.51 -18.65 -10.38
N LYS A 202 19.31 -19.51 -11.38
CA LYS A 202 20.26 -20.60 -11.66
C LYS A 202 21.57 -19.96 -12.11
N GLN A 203 22.52 -19.85 -11.19
CA GLN A 203 23.93 -19.75 -11.54
C GLN A 203 24.29 -20.98 -12.37
N THR A 204 24.38 -20.80 -13.69
CA THR A 204 24.98 -21.79 -14.58
C THR A 204 26.49 -21.61 -14.48
N SER A 205 27.14 -22.51 -13.75
CA SER A 205 28.59 -22.65 -13.80
C SER A 205 28.98 -23.28 -15.14
N ASP A 206 29.69 -22.55 -15.98
CA ASP A 206 30.34 -23.05 -17.20
C ASP A 206 31.29 -24.22 -16.89
N PRO A 207 31.15 -25.39 -17.53
CA PRO A 207 32.19 -26.39 -17.50
C PRO A 207 33.31 -26.00 -18.47
N LYS A 208 34.51 -25.78 -17.91
CA LYS A 208 35.77 -25.58 -18.63
C LYS A 208 35.96 -26.63 -19.74
N LYS A 209 36.25 -26.18 -20.96
CA LYS A 209 36.79 -27.00 -22.05
C LYS A 209 38.11 -27.65 -21.62
N PRO A 210 38.33 -28.95 -21.89
CA PRO A 210 39.68 -29.51 -21.86
C PRO A 210 40.42 -29.10 -23.13
N THR A 211 41.64 -28.58 -22.95
CA THR A 211 42.66 -28.48 -23.99
C THR A 211 43.27 -29.85 -24.25
N ASN A 212 43.23 -30.29 -25.51
CA ASN A 212 44.26 -31.10 -26.17
C ASN A 212 44.21 -30.81 -27.66
#